data_AF-A0A939CCW3-F1
#
_entry.id   AF-A0A939CCW3-F1
#
_cell.length_a   1.000
_cell.length_b   1.000
_cell.length_c   1.000
_cell.angle_alpha   90.00
_cell.angle_beta   90.00
_cell.angle_gamma   90.00
#
_symmetry.space_group_name_H-M   'P 1'
#
loop_
_entity.id
_entity.type
_entity.pdbx_description
1 polymer ?
#
loop_
_entity_poly.entity_id
_entity_poly.type
_entity_poly.pdbx_seq_one_letter_code
_entity_poly.pdbx_strand_id
1 'polypeptide(L)'
;MDRHSELKQHKTAAEYRQAADEHVRTLKDFWKDFLVSGLFVLAAIVAIFACLAWFAANNRVSATGSTIGAKADRYTLTAEGEGESGAHVGYYERSERTPEEKHAIDGLDTNDAMTVTLGSNLNNESAGSLYPGARGKITFTVTPRTDNLGDITINLSRVLKVKAKENIYKEADGNLSNDASTLLSLVKGHLLFFTGCENGYYSGRVANSKITIQKKEFCIGGNVANPTNQSHTITLYWVWPEYFQNFVLTGNTNYYKNLFATEDASYADLKTDVEKNKALYFYGLSGSTAAAKPYDSVDAYSALYNNADEKIGNEVISIQLRITAQEGTTNG
;
A
#
# COMPACT_ATOMS: atom_id res chain seq x y z
N MET A 1 25.98 -57.55 23.45
CA MET A 1 24.84 -58.11 22.70
C MET A 1 24.36 -57.03 21.74
N ASP A 2 24.82 -57.11 20.49
CA ASP A 2 24.26 -56.37 19.37
C ASP A 2 22.85 -56.87 19.05
N ARG A 3 21.99 -55.96 18.54
CA ARG A 3 21.01 -56.28 17.50
C ARG A 3 20.75 -55.05 16.62
N HIS A 4 20.82 -55.32 15.32
CA HIS A 4 20.68 -54.44 14.16
C HIS A 4 19.32 -53.73 14.02
N SER A 5 19.32 -52.57 13.35
CA SER A 5 18.39 -52.25 12.25
C SER A 5 18.98 -51.20 11.31
N GLU A 6 18.78 -51.41 10.01
CA GLU A 6 19.48 -50.79 8.87
C GLU A 6 19.17 -49.31 8.55
N LEU A 7 20.22 -48.67 8.02
CA LEU A 7 20.35 -47.74 6.88
C LEU A 7 19.20 -46.75 6.56
N LYS A 8 19.40 -45.49 6.99
CA LYS A 8 19.15 -44.33 6.13
C LYS A 8 20.46 -43.96 5.44
N GLN A 9 20.48 -44.05 4.12
CA GLN A 9 21.62 -43.65 3.29
C GLN A 9 21.83 -42.13 3.47
N HIS A 10 22.72 -41.77 4.40
CA HIS A 10 23.12 -40.39 4.62
C HIS A 10 23.97 -39.95 3.44
N LYS A 11 23.46 -38.98 2.66
CA LYS A 11 24.31 -38.23 1.73
C LYS A 11 25.48 -37.64 2.51
N THR A 12 26.68 -37.82 1.99
CA THR A 12 27.92 -37.41 2.67
C THR A 12 28.02 -35.88 2.68
N ALA A 13 28.70 -35.32 3.69
CA ALA A 13 28.89 -33.87 3.82
C ALA A 13 29.55 -33.21 2.59
N ALA A 14 30.23 -33.99 1.75
CA ALA A 14 30.76 -33.55 0.46
C ALA A 14 29.67 -33.34 -0.59
N GLU A 15 28.64 -34.18 -0.65
CA GLU A 15 27.51 -34.05 -1.58
C GLU A 15 26.61 -32.86 -1.21
N TYR A 16 26.50 -32.52 0.09
CA TYR A 16 25.82 -31.30 0.55
C TYR A 16 26.62 -30.03 0.23
N ARG A 17 27.95 -30.08 0.29
CA ARG A 17 28.81 -28.96 -0.13
C ARG A 17 28.79 -28.76 -1.63
N GLN A 18 28.77 -29.84 -2.41
CA GLN A 18 28.71 -29.76 -3.87
C GLN A 18 27.36 -29.20 -4.36
N ALA A 19 26.24 -29.62 -3.76
CA ALA A 19 24.92 -29.05 -4.06
C ALA A 19 24.74 -27.59 -3.57
N ALA A 20 25.42 -27.20 -2.49
CA ALA A 20 25.44 -25.80 -2.02
C ALA A 20 26.35 -24.92 -2.90
N ASP A 21 27.51 -25.42 -3.32
CA ASP A 21 28.44 -24.71 -4.21
C ASP A 21 27.89 -24.59 -5.65
N GLU A 22 27.06 -25.54 -6.10
CA GLU A 22 26.34 -25.50 -7.37
C GLU A 22 25.18 -24.48 -7.34
N HIS A 23 24.39 -24.43 -6.26
CA HIS A 23 23.36 -23.40 -6.05
C HIS A 23 23.93 -21.98 -5.88
N VAL A 24 25.09 -21.85 -5.24
CA VAL A 24 25.77 -20.55 -5.05
C VAL A 24 26.39 -20.05 -6.34
N ARG A 25 26.76 -20.93 -7.30
CA ARG A 25 27.22 -20.52 -8.63
C ARG A 25 26.08 -20.11 -9.56
N THR A 26 24.95 -20.83 -9.57
CA THR A 26 23.78 -20.42 -10.37
C THR A 26 23.19 -19.08 -9.92
N LEU A 27 23.21 -18.78 -8.62
CA LEU A 27 22.78 -17.49 -8.10
C LEU A 27 23.76 -16.36 -8.46
N LYS A 28 25.07 -16.65 -8.48
CA LYS A 28 26.12 -15.66 -8.77
C LYS A 28 26.18 -15.26 -10.26
N ASP A 29 25.82 -16.16 -11.17
CA ASP A 29 25.69 -15.83 -12.60
C ASP A 29 24.37 -15.10 -12.89
N PHE A 30 23.28 -15.41 -12.16
CA PHE A 30 22.01 -14.68 -12.27
C PHE A 30 22.11 -13.23 -11.73
N TRP A 31 22.85 -13.00 -10.64
CA TRP A 31 23.11 -11.66 -10.11
C TRP A 31 24.08 -10.82 -10.96
N LYS A 32 24.90 -11.46 -11.79
CA LYS A 32 25.82 -10.76 -12.68
C LYS A 32 25.11 -10.22 -13.92
N ASP A 33 24.08 -10.91 -14.39
CA ASP A 33 23.15 -10.40 -15.42
C ASP A 33 22.18 -9.35 -14.83
N PHE A 34 21.80 -9.46 -13.56
CA PHE A 34 21.02 -8.45 -12.83
C PHE A 34 21.73 -7.08 -12.70
N LEU A 35 23.07 -7.02 -12.76
CA LEU A 35 23.88 -5.81 -12.52
C LEU A 35 24.47 -5.14 -13.78
N VAL A 36 24.40 -5.76 -14.97
CA VAL A 36 25.13 -5.28 -16.16
C VAL A 36 24.27 -4.46 -17.14
N SER A 37 22.94 -4.38 -17.01
CA SER A 37 22.13 -3.57 -17.95
C SER A 37 20.98 -2.71 -17.39
N GLY A 38 20.86 -2.48 -16.08
CA GLY A 38 19.78 -1.66 -15.51
C GLY A 38 20.31 -0.64 -14.50
N LEU A 39 20.71 0.53 -15.00
CA LEU A 39 21.28 1.63 -14.24
C LEU A 39 20.36 2.04 -13.06
N PHE A 40 20.94 2.06 -11.87
CA PHE A 40 20.37 2.52 -10.60
C PHE A 40 19.72 3.91 -10.70
N VAL A 41 18.45 4.02 -10.30
CA VAL A 41 17.88 5.30 -9.81
C VAL A 41 17.05 5.03 -8.56
N LEU A 42 17.63 5.30 -7.39
CA LEU A 42 16.93 5.47 -6.11
C LEU A 42 16.13 6.76 -6.20
N ALA A 43 14.84 6.69 -6.51
CA ALA A 43 13.96 7.84 -6.39
C ALA A 43 13.34 7.87 -5.00
N ALA A 44 13.87 8.73 -4.13
CA ALA A 44 13.18 9.14 -2.92
C ALA A 44 12.14 10.22 -3.29
N ILE A 45 10.87 9.98 -2.95
CA ILE A 45 9.74 10.87 -3.21
C ILE A 45 9.20 11.39 -1.89
N VAL A 46 8.84 12.67 -1.81
CA VAL A 46 8.25 13.23 -0.60
C VAL A 46 6.90 12.54 -0.32
N ALA A 47 6.79 11.90 0.83
CA ALA A 47 5.54 11.26 1.25
C ALA A 47 4.68 12.29 1.98
N ILE A 48 3.47 12.52 1.50
CA ILE A 48 2.50 13.40 2.17
C ILE A 48 1.34 12.53 2.60
N PHE A 49 0.88 12.72 3.82
CA PHE A 49 -0.23 11.95 4.32
C PHE A 49 -1.36 12.89 4.62
N ALA A 50 -2.19 13.08 3.62
CA ALA A 50 -3.38 13.86 3.79
C ALA A 50 -4.59 13.02 3.39
N CYS A 51 -5.37 12.65 4.40
CA CYS A 51 -6.61 11.91 4.26
C CYS A 51 -7.72 12.82 3.70
N LEU A 52 -8.70 12.29 2.93
CA LEU A 52 -10.04 12.91 2.81
C LEU A 52 -10.88 12.23 3.84
N ALA A 53 -10.55 12.48 5.09
CA ALA A 53 -11.47 12.19 6.14
C ALA A 53 -11.53 13.49 6.90
N TRP A 54 -12.61 14.26 6.72
CA TRP A 54 -13.51 14.58 7.83
C TRP A 54 -12.86 14.57 9.23
N PHE A 55 -11.74 15.25 9.42
CA PHE A 55 -11.02 15.26 10.69
C PHE A 55 -10.94 16.67 11.30
N ALA A 56 -11.32 17.70 10.54
CA ALA A 56 -11.65 19.01 11.10
C ALA A 56 -13.17 19.15 11.29
N ALA A 57 -13.63 18.47 12.33
CA ALA A 57 -14.80 18.84 13.11
C ALA A 57 -16.21 18.60 12.52
N ASN A 58 -17.04 18.01 13.39
CA ASN A 58 -18.36 18.56 13.63
C ASN A 58 -18.25 19.98 14.23
N ASN A 59 -17.66 20.91 13.47
CA ASN A 59 -17.73 22.35 13.65
C ASN A 59 -17.15 23.01 12.38
N ARG A 60 -17.89 22.90 11.28
CA ARG A 60 -18.38 24.05 10.49
C ARG A 60 -19.31 23.57 9.39
N VAL A 61 -20.60 23.58 9.72
CA VAL A 61 -21.67 23.78 8.75
C VAL A 61 -21.46 25.14 8.10
N SER A 62 -21.38 25.20 6.78
CA SER A 62 -21.87 26.33 6.00
C SER A 62 -22.44 25.80 4.71
N ALA A 63 -23.77 25.67 4.70
CA ALA A 63 -24.58 25.28 3.58
C ALA A 63 -24.49 26.30 2.44
N THR A 64 -24.24 25.83 1.21
CA THR A 64 -24.95 26.33 0.02
C THR A 64 -24.93 25.27 -1.09
N GLY A 65 -26.09 24.71 -1.44
CA GLY A 65 -26.27 23.87 -2.63
C GLY A 65 -26.96 22.55 -2.37
N SER A 66 -28.28 22.56 -2.54
CA SER A 66 -29.24 21.45 -2.45
C SER A 66 -28.71 20.01 -2.62
N THR A 67 -29.17 19.15 -1.71
CA THR A 67 -29.43 17.69 -1.87
C THR A 67 -28.33 16.65 -1.60
N ILE A 68 -27.45 16.85 -0.61
CA ILE A 68 -26.81 15.73 0.11
C ILE A 68 -26.82 16.02 1.62
N GLY A 69 -27.85 15.52 2.32
CA GLY A 69 -27.99 15.67 3.77
C GLY A 69 -26.91 14.91 4.54
N ALA A 70 -26.40 15.53 5.60
CA ALA A 70 -25.38 15.03 6.52
C ALA A 70 -25.68 13.60 7.04
N LYS A 71 -24.74 12.67 6.80
CA LYS A 71 -24.71 11.31 7.39
C LYS A 71 -23.48 11.03 8.27
N ALA A 72 -22.61 12.03 8.46
CA ALA A 72 -21.40 11.91 9.29
C ALA A 72 -21.67 11.95 10.81
N ASP A 73 -22.91 12.10 11.26
CA ASP A 73 -23.27 12.03 12.68
C ASP A 73 -23.37 10.59 13.22
N ARG A 74 -23.31 9.57 12.34
CA ARG A 74 -23.60 8.17 12.72
C ARG A 74 -22.36 7.35 13.10
N TYR A 75 -21.17 7.82 12.80
CA TYR A 75 -19.91 7.19 13.18
C TYR A 75 -18.77 8.21 13.15
N THR A 76 -17.66 7.88 13.79
CA THR A 76 -16.39 8.60 13.65
C THR A 76 -15.30 7.67 13.17
N LEU A 77 -14.42 8.21 12.33
CA LEU A 77 -13.10 7.66 12.08
C LEU A 77 -12.14 8.29 13.09
N THR A 78 -11.15 7.56 13.60
CA THR A 78 -10.15 8.11 14.53
C THR A 78 -8.81 7.43 14.30
N ALA A 79 -7.75 8.21 14.10
CA ALA A 79 -6.40 7.68 13.93
C ALA A 79 -5.87 7.08 15.24
N GLU A 80 -4.97 6.10 15.15
CA GLU A 80 -4.20 5.64 16.30
C GLU A 80 -3.37 6.78 16.89
N GLY A 81 -3.47 6.97 18.20
CA GLY A 81 -2.76 8.02 18.95
C GLY A 81 -3.49 9.36 19.02
N GLU A 82 -4.61 9.57 18.32
CA GLU A 82 -5.38 10.83 18.39
C GLU A 82 -5.67 11.24 19.84
N GLY A 83 -5.27 12.45 20.23
CA GLY A 83 -5.45 13.00 21.58
C GLY A 83 -4.38 12.61 22.61
N GLU A 84 -3.38 11.80 22.24
CA GLU A 84 -2.23 11.49 23.08
C GLU A 84 -1.13 12.54 22.97
N SER A 85 -0.19 12.60 23.92
CA SER A 85 0.87 13.62 23.95
C SER A 85 1.85 13.56 22.77
N GLY A 86 1.92 12.41 22.08
CA GLY A 86 2.73 12.21 20.87
C GLY A 86 1.96 12.37 19.56
N ALA A 87 0.67 12.73 19.63
CA ALA A 87 -0.17 12.94 18.46
C ALA A 87 0.18 14.27 17.79
N HIS A 88 0.44 14.23 16.49
CA HIS A 88 0.59 15.44 15.70
C HIS A 88 0.18 15.20 14.24
N VAL A 89 -0.01 16.29 13.49
CA VAL A 89 -0.10 16.20 12.03
C VAL A 89 1.25 15.76 11.46
N GLY A 90 1.24 15.19 10.26
CA GLY A 90 2.47 14.81 9.58
C GLY A 90 3.46 15.97 9.40
N TYR A 91 4.72 15.62 9.18
CA TYR A 91 5.82 16.56 9.03
C TYR A 91 5.49 17.63 8.01
N TYR A 92 5.00 17.27 6.83
CA TYR A 92 4.71 18.23 5.78
C TYR A 92 3.40 19.01 5.97
N GLU A 93 2.58 18.62 6.94
CA GLU A 93 1.29 19.22 7.26
C GLU A 93 1.37 20.24 8.43
N ARG A 94 2.52 20.34 9.10
CA ARG A 94 2.76 21.27 10.21
C ARG A 94 2.70 22.75 9.79
N SER A 95 2.41 23.65 10.72
CA SER A 95 2.32 25.09 10.44
C SER A 95 3.67 25.69 9.98
N GLU A 96 4.75 25.33 10.68
CA GLU A 96 6.11 25.83 10.45
C GLU A 96 6.82 25.04 9.34
N ARG A 97 6.79 25.58 8.12
CA ARG A 97 7.41 24.96 6.93
C ARG A 97 8.34 25.93 6.21
N THR A 98 9.44 25.42 5.67
CA THR A 98 10.30 26.16 4.74
C THR A 98 9.55 26.44 3.42
N PRO A 99 10.00 27.39 2.60
CA PRO A 99 9.43 27.62 1.27
C PRO A 99 9.42 26.35 0.40
N GLU A 100 10.46 25.54 0.47
CA GLU A 100 10.59 24.30 -0.28
C GLU A 100 9.57 23.25 0.16
N GLU A 101 9.34 23.12 1.47
CA GLU A 101 8.34 22.21 2.02
C GLU A 101 6.92 22.64 1.68
N LYS A 102 6.65 23.96 1.70
CA LYS A 102 5.36 24.50 1.24
C LYS A 102 5.14 24.18 -0.23
N HIS A 103 6.16 24.38 -1.05
CA HIS A 103 6.10 24.08 -2.48
C HIS A 103 5.86 22.59 -2.74
N ALA A 104 6.52 21.70 -1.99
CA ALA A 104 6.39 20.25 -2.14
C ALA A 104 4.94 19.74 -1.96
N ILE A 105 4.11 20.46 -1.21
CA ILE A 105 2.74 20.05 -0.92
C ILE A 105 1.69 20.99 -1.54
N ASP A 106 2.11 22.09 -2.15
CA ASP A 106 1.18 23.10 -2.65
C ASP A 106 0.15 22.51 -3.64
N GLY A 107 -1.11 22.92 -3.50
CA GLY A 107 -2.25 22.35 -4.21
C GLY A 107 -2.84 21.07 -3.61
N LEU A 108 -2.18 20.45 -2.61
CA LEU A 108 -2.75 19.36 -1.82
C LEU A 108 -3.57 19.92 -0.66
N ASP A 109 -4.65 19.20 -0.33
CA ASP A 109 -5.54 19.61 0.77
C ASP A 109 -5.09 18.94 2.06
N THR A 110 -4.61 19.75 3.01
CA THR A 110 -4.11 19.28 4.31
C THR A 110 -5.01 19.71 5.47
N ASN A 111 -6.21 20.24 5.19
CA ASN A 111 -7.11 20.74 6.24
C ASN A 111 -7.64 19.62 7.15
N ASP A 112 -7.67 18.40 6.61
CA ASP A 112 -8.18 17.20 7.25
C ASP A 112 -7.09 16.12 7.36
N ALA A 113 -5.85 16.57 7.60
CA ALA A 113 -4.71 15.70 7.88
C ALA A 113 -5.01 14.80 9.08
N MET A 114 -4.71 13.52 8.90
CA MET A 114 -4.85 12.52 9.97
C MET A 114 -3.67 12.66 10.93
N THR A 115 -3.92 12.46 12.22
CA THR A 115 -2.86 12.31 13.22
C THR A 115 -1.92 11.18 12.82
N VAL A 116 -0.62 11.44 12.96
CA VAL A 116 0.44 10.46 12.77
C VAL A 116 1.09 10.12 14.10
N THR A 117 1.64 8.92 14.19
CA THR A 117 2.55 8.48 15.24
C THR A 117 3.72 7.75 14.59
N LEU A 118 4.79 7.48 15.34
CA LEU A 118 5.92 6.66 14.85
C LEU A 118 5.46 5.28 14.31
N GLY A 119 4.39 4.71 14.90
CA GLY A 119 3.85 3.42 14.51
C GLY A 119 2.75 3.47 13.44
N SER A 120 2.17 4.64 13.15
CA SER A 120 1.03 4.82 12.25
C SER A 120 1.22 6.06 11.37
N ASN A 121 1.80 5.87 10.18
CA ASN A 121 2.12 6.94 9.22
C ASN A 121 2.46 6.35 7.84
N LEU A 122 2.66 7.21 6.82
CA LEU A 122 3.16 6.82 5.49
C LEU A 122 4.55 7.39 5.25
N ASN A 123 5.44 7.15 6.20
CA ASN A 123 6.78 7.72 6.26
C ASN A 123 6.81 9.26 6.28
N ASN A 124 5.80 9.88 6.91
CA ASN A 124 5.65 11.32 7.03
C ASN A 124 5.56 11.78 8.50
N GLU A 125 5.94 10.94 9.46
CA GLU A 125 6.10 11.37 10.86
C GLU A 125 7.27 12.36 11.00
N SER A 126 8.33 12.14 10.20
CA SER A 126 9.47 13.03 10.01
C SER A 126 9.59 13.44 8.54
N ALA A 127 10.71 14.07 8.14
CA ALA A 127 11.05 14.42 6.75
C ALA A 127 11.34 13.18 5.86
N GLY A 128 10.61 12.09 6.08
CA GLY A 128 10.74 10.83 5.37
C GLY A 128 10.22 10.92 3.94
N SER A 129 10.47 9.84 3.19
CA SER A 129 10.16 9.76 1.77
C SER A 129 9.64 8.37 1.42
N LEU A 130 8.75 8.25 0.45
CA LEU A 130 8.41 6.98 -0.15
C LEU A 130 9.46 6.63 -1.20
N TYR A 131 9.90 5.38 -1.18
CA TYR A 131 10.89 4.84 -2.10
C TYR A 131 10.74 3.31 -2.19
N PRO A 132 11.25 2.66 -3.24
CA PRO A 132 11.27 1.21 -3.35
C PRO A 132 11.87 0.54 -2.10
N GLY A 133 11.11 -0.37 -1.50
CA GLY A 133 11.46 -1.08 -0.26
C GLY A 133 10.87 -0.48 1.02
N ALA A 134 10.38 0.77 0.98
CA ALA A 134 9.73 1.44 2.10
C ALA A 134 8.43 0.71 2.48
N ARG A 135 8.15 0.66 3.79
CA ARG A 135 6.96 -0.01 4.33
C ARG A 135 6.55 0.60 5.66
N GLY A 136 5.31 0.38 6.04
CA GLY A 136 4.80 0.78 7.34
C GLY A 136 3.38 0.32 7.53
N LYS A 137 2.69 0.97 8.46
CA LYS A 137 1.27 0.74 8.70
C LYS A 137 0.58 2.04 9.06
N ILE A 138 -0.72 2.06 8.84
CA ILE A 138 -1.65 3.11 9.23
C ILE A 138 -2.77 2.43 10.00
N THR A 139 -3.02 2.86 11.22
CA THR A 139 -4.08 2.31 12.06
C THR A 139 -5.14 3.38 12.32
N PHE A 140 -6.41 3.00 12.17
CA PHE A 140 -7.53 3.86 12.51
C PHE A 140 -8.73 3.03 12.99
N THR A 141 -9.64 3.67 13.69
CA THR A 141 -10.82 3.05 14.31
C THR A 141 -12.09 3.70 13.79
N VAL A 142 -13.07 2.87 13.44
CA VAL A 142 -14.45 3.29 13.16
C VAL A 142 -15.29 3.07 14.41
N THR A 143 -15.83 4.13 14.97
CA THR A 143 -16.65 4.11 16.19
C THR A 143 -18.09 4.51 15.85
N PRO A 144 -19.08 3.62 16.01
CA PRO A 144 -20.49 3.98 15.85
C PRO A 144 -20.92 5.09 16.81
N ARG A 145 -21.82 5.96 16.34
CA ARG A 145 -22.53 6.99 17.13
C ARG A 145 -24.05 6.78 17.12
N THR A 146 -24.46 5.60 16.68
CA THR A 146 -25.85 5.16 16.51
C THR A 146 -25.90 3.66 16.79
N ASP A 147 -27.04 3.16 17.26
CA ASP A 147 -27.23 1.75 17.62
C ASP A 147 -27.62 0.84 16.43
N ASN A 148 -27.73 1.39 15.23
CA ASN A 148 -28.15 0.68 14.03
C ASN A 148 -27.30 1.04 12.79
N LEU A 149 -25.99 1.17 12.97
CA LEU A 149 -25.03 1.42 11.90
C LEU A 149 -25.05 0.26 10.87
N GLY A 150 -25.05 0.60 9.59
CA GLY A 150 -24.92 -0.35 8.49
C GLY A 150 -23.47 -0.77 8.23
N ASP A 151 -23.25 -1.43 7.10
CA ASP A 151 -21.91 -1.71 6.61
C ASP A 151 -21.18 -0.40 6.30
N ILE A 152 -19.90 -0.34 6.63
CA ILE A 152 -19.04 0.80 6.31
C ILE A 152 -18.08 0.39 5.21
N THR A 153 -18.05 1.15 4.12
CA THR A 153 -17.03 1.02 3.08
C THR A 153 -16.00 2.13 3.25
N ILE A 154 -14.77 1.74 3.52
CA ILE A 154 -13.60 2.62 3.47
C ILE A 154 -13.08 2.62 2.03
N ASN A 155 -12.90 3.79 1.43
CA ASN A 155 -12.27 3.94 0.11
C ASN A 155 -10.92 4.65 0.27
N LEU A 156 -9.90 4.08 -0.35
CA LEU A 156 -8.57 4.65 -0.51
C LEU A 156 -8.50 5.31 -1.88
N SER A 157 -8.02 6.55 -1.94
CA SER A 157 -7.74 7.23 -3.19
C SER A 157 -6.44 8.02 -3.13
N ARG A 158 -5.78 8.20 -4.27
CA ARG A 158 -4.48 8.88 -4.36
C ARG A 158 -4.63 10.23 -5.02
N VAL A 159 -3.85 11.18 -4.53
CA VAL A 159 -3.62 12.48 -5.15
C VAL A 159 -2.11 12.66 -5.32
N LEU A 160 -1.69 13.06 -6.51
CA LEU A 160 -0.28 13.24 -6.84
C LEU A 160 -0.03 14.71 -7.16
N LYS A 161 1.00 15.29 -6.53
CA LYS A 161 1.64 16.51 -7.03
C LYS A 161 2.76 16.10 -7.98
N VAL A 162 2.72 16.58 -9.21
CA VAL A 162 3.71 16.22 -10.24
C VAL A 162 4.61 17.39 -10.62
N LYS A 163 5.82 17.10 -11.09
CA LYS A 163 6.81 18.12 -11.51
C LYS A 163 6.37 18.87 -12.77
N ALA A 164 5.74 18.17 -13.72
CA ALA A 164 5.32 18.77 -14.97
C ALA A 164 4.15 19.74 -14.75
N LYS A 165 4.39 21.05 -14.97
CA LYS A 165 3.43 22.15 -14.79
C LYS A 165 2.83 22.26 -13.39
N GLU A 166 3.46 21.64 -12.39
CA GLU A 166 2.99 21.63 -10.99
C GLU A 166 1.52 21.21 -10.83
N ASN A 167 1.06 20.31 -11.71
CA ASN A 167 -0.31 19.84 -11.70
C ASN A 167 -0.61 18.92 -10.50
N ILE A 168 -1.88 18.87 -10.15
CA ILE A 168 -2.43 17.90 -9.19
C ILE A 168 -3.25 16.87 -9.96
N TYR A 169 -2.92 15.59 -9.81
CA TYR A 169 -3.69 14.47 -10.38
C TYR A 169 -4.43 13.73 -9.27
N LYS A 170 -5.75 13.57 -9.37
CA LYS A 170 -6.56 12.91 -8.33
C LYS A 170 -7.27 11.69 -8.92
N GLU A 171 -7.18 10.52 -8.28
CA GLU A 171 -7.93 9.34 -8.74
C GLU A 171 -9.45 9.56 -8.77
N ALA A 172 -9.95 10.47 -7.93
CA ALA A 172 -11.37 10.82 -7.86
C ALA A 172 -11.86 11.69 -9.03
N ASP A 173 -10.96 12.27 -9.83
CA ASP A 173 -11.35 13.10 -10.96
C ASP A 173 -11.85 12.23 -12.13
N GLY A 174 -13.03 12.54 -12.65
CA GLY A 174 -13.51 11.96 -13.91
C GLY A 174 -12.84 12.66 -15.09
N ASN A 175 -12.35 11.89 -16.08
CA ASN A 175 -11.59 12.35 -17.26
C ASN A 175 -10.13 12.75 -16.98
N LEU A 176 -9.32 11.76 -16.55
CA LEU A 176 -7.88 11.90 -16.43
C LEU A 176 -7.21 11.96 -17.81
N SER A 177 -6.17 12.79 -17.95
CA SER A 177 -5.26 12.71 -19.10
C SER A 177 -4.55 11.36 -19.11
N ASN A 178 -3.98 10.97 -20.25
CA ASN A 178 -3.21 9.72 -20.35
C ASN A 178 -2.04 9.70 -19.36
N ASP A 179 -1.35 10.83 -19.18
CA ASP A 179 -0.23 10.93 -18.23
C ASP A 179 -0.71 10.79 -16.78
N ALA A 180 -1.81 11.46 -16.42
CA ALA A 180 -2.38 11.35 -15.09
C ALA A 180 -2.87 9.93 -14.80
N SER A 181 -3.58 9.32 -15.75
CA SER A 181 -4.04 7.93 -15.64
C SER A 181 -2.88 6.95 -15.50
N THR A 182 -1.80 7.16 -16.26
CA THR A 182 -0.58 6.34 -16.19
C THR A 182 0.09 6.46 -14.83
N LEU A 183 0.41 7.67 -14.37
CA LEU A 183 1.10 7.86 -13.09
C LEU A 183 0.29 7.37 -11.89
N LEU A 184 -1.02 7.64 -11.85
CA LEU A 184 -1.90 7.13 -10.79
C LEU A 184 -1.95 5.60 -10.79
N SER A 185 -2.02 4.99 -11.98
CA SER A 185 -1.99 3.53 -12.13
C SER A 185 -0.69 2.93 -11.60
N LEU A 186 0.46 3.52 -11.96
CA LEU A 186 1.77 3.06 -11.49
C LEU A 186 1.89 3.18 -9.97
N VAL A 187 1.54 4.34 -9.39
CA VAL A 187 1.57 4.51 -7.92
C VAL A 187 0.64 3.50 -7.23
N LYS A 188 -0.49 3.12 -7.85
CA LYS A 188 -1.39 2.11 -7.29
C LYS A 188 -0.81 0.69 -7.31
N GLY A 189 -0.06 0.31 -8.33
CA GLY A 189 0.61 -1.00 -8.37
C GLY A 189 1.90 -1.07 -7.56
N HIS A 190 2.49 0.09 -7.23
CA HIS A 190 3.74 0.18 -6.47
C HIS A 190 3.51 0.42 -4.97
N LEU A 191 2.59 1.31 -4.59
CA LEU A 191 2.18 1.49 -3.19
C LEU A 191 0.98 0.58 -2.87
N LEU A 192 1.30 -0.63 -2.42
CA LEU A 192 0.36 -1.69 -2.09
C LEU A 192 -0.15 -1.58 -0.66
N PHE A 193 -1.39 -2.01 -0.45
CA PHE A 193 -2.06 -2.01 0.86
C PHE A 193 -2.62 -3.40 1.21
N PHE A 194 -2.53 -3.76 2.48
CA PHE A 194 -2.89 -5.05 3.04
C PHE A 194 -3.53 -4.87 4.42
N THR A 195 -4.48 -5.73 4.79
CA THR A 195 -5.10 -5.72 6.13
C THR A 195 -4.39 -6.65 7.13
N GLY A 196 -3.43 -7.46 6.67
CA GLY A 196 -2.64 -8.35 7.51
C GLY A 196 -1.14 -8.27 7.19
N CYS A 197 -0.32 -8.34 8.23
CA CYS A 197 1.11 -8.54 8.11
C CYS A 197 1.63 -9.30 9.35
N GLU A 198 2.23 -10.47 9.12
CA GLU A 198 2.75 -11.33 10.17
C GLU A 198 4.19 -11.74 9.83
N ASN A 199 5.12 -11.50 10.75
CA ASN A 199 6.56 -11.74 10.55
C ASN A 199 7.14 -11.11 9.26
N GLY A 200 6.56 -9.97 8.83
CA GLY A 200 6.96 -9.24 7.63
C GLY A 200 6.31 -9.74 6.33
N TYR A 201 5.46 -10.76 6.37
CA TYR A 201 4.70 -11.26 5.22
C TYR A 201 3.28 -10.71 5.24
N TYR A 202 2.79 -10.31 4.07
CA TYR A 202 1.53 -9.59 3.90
C TYR A 202 0.38 -10.52 3.52
N SER A 203 -0.84 -10.17 3.93
CA SER A 203 -2.07 -10.89 3.58
C SER A 203 -3.28 -9.94 3.54
N GLY A 204 -4.39 -10.36 2.92
CA GLY A 204 -5.60 -9.54 2.83
C GLY A 204 -5.40 -8.27 1.99
N ARG A 205 -4.99 -8.45 0.73
CA ARG A 205 -4.69 -7.34 -0.17
C ARG A 205 -5.91 -6.46 -0.45
N VAL A 206 -5.73 -5.14 -0.36
CA VAL A 206 -6.76 -4.14 -0.64
C VAL A 206 -6.73 -3.74 -2.13
N ALA A 207 -6.91 -4.71 -3.04
CA ALA A 207 -6.70 -4.53 -4.48
C ALA A 207 -7.64 -3.48 -5.12
N ASN A 208 -8.89 -3.44 -4.68
CA ASN A 208 -9.90 -2.50 -5.20
C ASN A 208 -9.84 -1.12 -4.54
N SER A 209 -8.85 -0.86 -3.69
CA SER A 209 -8.77 0.37 -2.89
C SER A 209 -10.02 0.57 -2.01
N LYS A 210 -10.63 -0.55 -1.57
CA LYS A 210 -11.85 -0.58 -0.75
C LYS A 210 -11.72 -1.62 0.35
N ILE A 211 -12.20 -1.28 1.54
CA ILE A 211 -12.33 -2.19 2.68
C ILE A 211 -13.77 -2.09 3.15
N THR A 212 -14.43 -3.24 3.32
CA THR A 212 -15.79 -3.29 3.85
C THR A 212 -15.75 -3.81 5.27
N ILE A 213 -16.25 -3.01 6.20
CA ILE A 213 -16.54 -3.41 7.58
C ILE A 213 -18.00 -3.81 7.61
N GLN A 214 -18.26 -5.10 7.86
CA GLN A 214 -19.62 -5.61 7.94
C GLN A 214 -20.29 -5.13 9.23
N LYS A 215 -21.60 -4.87 9.21
CA LYS A 215 -22.40 -4.47 10.36
C LYS A 215 -22.12 -5.31 11.61
N LYS A 216 -21.94 -6.62 11.43
CA LYS A 216 -21.68 -7.56 12.53
C LYS A 216 -20.44 -7.18 13.36
N GLU A 217 -19.44 -6.54 12.75
CA GLU A 217 -18.21 -6.12 13.43
C GLU A 217 -18.46 -5.00 14.46
N PHE A 218 -19.59 -4.28 14.33
CA PHE A 218 -20.03 -3.26 15.27
C PHE A 218 -20.98 -3.80 16.35
N CYS A 219 -21.43 -5.04 16.23
CA CYS A 219 -22.39 -5.66 17.15
C CYS A 219 -21.68 -6.55 18.19
N ILE A 220 -22.15 -6.52 19.44
CA ILE A 220 -21.63 -7.40 20.51
C ILE A 220 -21.73 -8.86 20.07
N GLY A 221 -20.59 -9.56 20.09
CA GLY A 221 -20.48 -10.98 19.72
C GLY A 221 -20.78 -11.27 18.25
N GLY A 222 -20.76 -10.27 17.36
CA GLY A 222 -21.08 -10.46 15.94
C GLY A 222 -22.56 -10.68 15.64
N ASN A 223 -23.44 -10.56 16.64
CA ASN A 223 -24.87 -10.79 16.45
C ASN A 223 -25.56 -9.53 15.92
N VAL A 224 -25.96 -9.54 14.65
CA VAL A 224 -26.60 -8.41 13.95
C VAL A 224 -27.94 -7.94 14.52
N ALA A 225 -28.54 -8.71 15.43
CA ALA A 225 -29.72 -8.29 16.21
C ALA A 225 -29.37 -7.34 17.37
N ASN A 226 -28.10 -7.32 17.81
CA ASN A 226 -27.64 -6.43 18.85
C ASN A 226 -27.40 -5.00 18.31
N PRO A 227 -27.51 -3.98 19.18
CA PRO A 227 -27.06 -2.62 18.88
C PRO A 227 -25.63 -2.55 18.36
N THR A 228 -25.37 -1.63 17.42
CA THR A 228 -24.02 -1.31 16.94
C THR A 228 -23.34 -0.33 17.89
N ASN A 229 -22.60 -0.84 18.86
CA ASN A 229 -21.89 -0.03 19.85
C ASN A 229 -20.42 -0.43 20.02
N GLN A 230 -19.94 -1.41 19.24
CA GLN A 230 -18.54 -1.81 19.23
C GLN A 230 -17.79 -0.98 18.18
N SER A 231 -16.61 -0.49 18.54
CA SER A 231 -15.68 0.09 17.59
C SER A 231 -14.93 -1.00 16.83
N HIS A 232 -14.58 -0.73 15.59
CA HIS A 232 -13.76 -1.64 14.78
C HIS A 232 -12.47 -0.95 14.35
N THR A 233 -11.33 -1.52 14.71
CA THR A 233 -10.00 -1.00 14.37
C THR A 233 -9.45 -1.71 13.14
N ILE A 234 -8.94 -0.93 12.19
CA ILE A 234 -8.29 -1.40 10.98
C ILE A 234 -6.83 -0.98 11.02
N THR A 235 -5.95 -1.95 10.72
CA THR A 235 -4.55 -1.69 10.41
C THR A 235 -4.33 -1.92 8.92
N LEU A 236 -3.99 -0.85 8.22
CA LEU A 236 -3.55 -0.86 6.82
C LEU A 236 -2.03 -0.94 6.77
N TYR A 237 -1.50 -2.12 6.49
CA TYR A 237 -0.10 -2.28 6.16
C TYR A 237 0.14 -1.82 4.74
N TRP A 238 1.14 -0.97 4.54
CA TRP A 238 1.53 -0.49 3.23
C TRP A 238 2.97 -0.88 2.93
N VAL A 239 3.24 -1.12 1.65
CA VAL A 239 4.58 -1.47 1.17
C VAL A 239 4.75 -0.98 -0.25
N TRP A 240 5.93 -0.41 -0.51
CA TRP A 240 6.46 -0.24 -1.84
C TRP A 240 7.48 -1.36 -2.06
N PRO A 241 7.18 -2.42 -2.84
CA PRO A 241 8.13 -3.50 -3.07
C PRO A 241 9.36 -3.00 -3.83
N GLU A 242 10.54 -3.43 -3.42
CA GLU A 242 11.81 -2.92 -3.93
C GLU A 242 12.09 -3.41 -5.36
N TYR A 243 11.70 -4.64 -5.66
CA TYR A 243 11.90 -5.28 -6.95
C TYR A 243 10.70 -6.13 -7.34
N PHE A 244 10.51 -6.37 -8.65
CA PHE A 244 9.51 -7.32 -9.12
C PHE A 244 9.71 -8.74 -8.54
N GLN A 245 10.96 -9.12 -8.22
CA GLN A 245 11.27 -10.37 -7.53
C GLN A 245 10.48 -10.55 -6.21
N ASN A 246 10.14 -9.47 -5.51
CA ASN A 246 9.40 -9.52 -4.25
C ASN A 246 7.97 -10.06 -4.42
N PHE A 247 7.42 -9.95 -5.63
CA PHE A 247 6.12 -10.48 -6.02
C PHE A 247 6.20 -11.95 -6.45
N VAL A 248 7.37 -12.38 -6.92
CA VAL A 248 7.60 -13.69 -7.54
C VAL A 248 8.00 -14.74 -6.51
N LEU A 249 8.99 -14.42 -5.69
CA LEU A 249 9.53 -15.36 -4.71
C LEU A 249 8.73 -15.31 -3.41
N THR A 250 8.76 -16.42 -2.68
CA THR A 250 8.15 -16.54 -1.36
C THR A 250 9.19 -16.90 -0.30
N GLY A 251 8.87 -16.63 0.96
CA GLY A 251 9.79 -16.78 2.09
C GLY A 251 10.91 -15.72 2.10
N ASN A 252 11.81 -15.82 3.06
CA ASN A 252 13.01 -14.98 3.18
C ASN A 252 12.75 -13.45 3.26
N THR A 253 11.95 -13.01 4.24
CA THR A 253 11.67 -11.59 4.54
C THR A 253 12.89 -10.75 4.89
N ASN A 254 13.95 -11.34 5.40
CA ASN A 254 15.11 -10.59 5.91
C ASN A 254 16.08 -10.18 4.81
N TYR A 255 16.26 -11.01 3.78
CA TYR A 255 17.23 -10.73 2.70
C TYR A 255 16.56 -10.16 1.47
N TYR A 256 15.51 -10.82 0.98
CA TYR A 256 14.82 -10.40 -0.24
C TYR A 256 13.59 -9.57 0.03
N LYS A 257 13.06 -9.57 1.26
CA LYS A 257 11.83 -8.83 1.64
C LYS A 257 10.62 -9.20 0.76
N ASN A 258 10.53 -10.48 0.41
CA ASN A 258 9.41 -11.00 -0.38
C ASN A 258 8.07 -10.79 0.34
N LEU A 259 7.01 -10.60 -0.44
CA LEU A 259 5.71 -10.22 0.11
C LEU A 259 5.03 -11.35 0.86
N PHE A 260 5.24 -12.60 0.47
CA PHE A 260 4.50 -13.75 1.00
C PHE A 260 5.41 -14.84 1.54
N ALA A 261 4.96 -15.54 2.58
CA ALA A 261 5.71 -16.62 3.22
C ALA A 261 5.76 -17.87 2.33
N THR A 262 4.65 -18.15 1.66
CA THR A 262 4.42 -19.30 0.78
C THR A 262 3.51 -18.91 -0.39
N GLU A 263 3.38 -19.79 -1.39
CA GLU A 263 2.43 -19.62 -2.50
C GLU A 263 0.99 -19.94 -2.05
N ASP A 264 0.43 -19.08 -1.20
CA ASP A 264 -0.93 -19.20 -0.69
C ASP A 264 -1.96 -18.45 -1.54
N ALA A 265 -3.20 -18.34 -1.05
CA ALA A 265 -4.26 -17.60 -1.73
C ALA A 265 -3.92 -16.11 -1.92
N SER A 266 -3.25 -15.47 -0.96
CA SER A 266 -2.87 -14.05 -1.07
C SER A 266 -1.81 -13.86 -2.16
N TYR A 267 -0.86 -14.78 -2.26
CA TYR A 267 0.11 -14.82 -3.36
C TYR A 267 -0.59 -15.01 -4.71
N ALA A 268 -1.49 -16.00 -4.82
CA ALA A 268 -2.22 -16.30 -6.05
C ALA A 268 -3.10 -15.12 -6.52
N ASP A 269 -3.74 -14.42 -5.59
CA ASP A 269 -4.55 -13.23 -5.88
C ASP A 269 -3.70 -12.07 -6.40
N LEU A 270 -2.55 -11.79 -5.79
CA LEU A 270 -1.63 -10.76 -6.28
C LEU A 270 -1.08 -11.13 -7.66
N LYS A 271 -0.66 -12.39 -7.85
CA LYS A 271 -0.18 -12.88 -9.14
C LYS A 271 -1.22 -12.68 -10.24
N THR A 272 -2.46 -13.10 -9.99
CA THR A 272 -3.57 -12.95 -10.94
C THR A 272 -3.82 -11.48 -11.29
N ASP A 273 -3.77 -10.60 -10.29
CA ASP A 273 -3.96 -9.17 -10.51
C ASP A 273 -2.83 -8.55 -11.33
N VAL A 274 -1.57 -8.92 -11.05
CA VAL A 274 -0.39 -8.47 -11.84
C VAL A 274 -0.50 -8.93 -13.29
N GLU A 275 -0.92 -10.17 -13.53
CA GLU A 275 -1.11 -10.72 -14.88
C GLU A 275 -2.23 -9.99 -15.64
N LYS A 276 -3.33 -9.66 -14.96
CA LYS A 276 -4.50 -9.01 -15.55
C LYS A 276 -4.31 -7.50 -15.75
N ASN A 277 -3.61 -6.85 -14.83
CA ASN A 277 -3.51 -5.40 -14.72
C ASN A 277 -2.06 -4.91 -14.87
N LYS A 278 -1.34 -5.44 -15.85
CA LYS A 278 0.08 -5.14 -16.12
C LYS A 278 0.44 -3.64 -16.10
N ALA A 279 -0.44 -2.79 -16.63
CA ALA A 279 -0.22 -1.34 -16.68
C ALA A 279 -0.22 -0.65 -15.29
N LEU A 280 -0.69 -1.33 -14.23
CA LEU A 280 -0.54 -0.84 -12.85
C LEU A 280 0.90 -1.00 -12.34
N TYR A 281 1.64 -1.98 -12.85
CA TYR A 281 2.92 -2.39 -12.27
C TYR A 281 4.12 -2.06 -13.15
N PHE A 282 3.91 -2.01 -14.47
CA PHE A 282 4.97 -2.00 -15.46
C PHE A 282 4.82 -0.82 -16.41
N TYR A 283 5.94 -0.15 -16.70
CA TYR A 283 5.98 0.98 -17.63
C TYR A 283 6.86 0.66 -18.85
N GLY A 284 6.40 1.05 -20.04
CA GLY A 284 7.08 0.76 -21.31
C GLY A 284 6.66 -0.56 -21.98
N LEU A 285 5.50 -1.12 -21.61
CA LEU A 285 4.94 -2.32 -22.25
C LEU A 285 4.79 -2.11 -23.77
N SER A 286 5.42 -2.98 -24.56
CA SER A 286 5.34 -2.94 -26.02
C SER A 286 5.46 -4.34 -26.63
N GLY A 287 4.87 -4.52 -27.82
CA GLY A 287 5.03 -5.72 -28.65
C GLY A 287 4.79 -7.04 -27.92
N SER A 288 5.74 -7.96 -28.07
CA SER A 288 5.69 -9.32 -27.49
C SER A 288 5.70 -9.32 -25.96
N THR A 289 6.34 -8.34 -25.31
CA THR A 289 6.39 -8.28 -23.84
C THR A 289 5.01 -8.05 -23.26
N ALA A 290 4.20 -7.19 -23.88
CA ALA A 290 2.82 -6.94 -23.46
C ALA A 290 1.95 -8.22 -23.51
N ALA A 291 2.26 -9.16 -24.42
CA ALA A 291 1.55 -10.43 -24.55
C ALA A 291 2.03 -11.50 -23.55
N ALA A 292 3.31 -11.51 -23.17
CA ALA A 292 3.88 -12.48 -22.24
C ALA A 292 3.30 -12.38 -20.81
N LYS A 293 3.40 -13.45 -20.02
CA LYS A 293 3.01 -13.45 -18.60
C LYS A 293 4.19 -12.97 -17.73
N PRO A 294 3.98 -12.00 -16.81
CA PRO A 294 5.04 -11.45 -15.97
C PRO A 294 5.87 -12.51 -15.22
N TYR A 295 5.21 -13.51 -14.64
CA TYR A 295 5.85 -14.55 -13.84
C TYR A 295 6.61 -15.59 -14.68
N ASP A 296 6.32 -15.68 -15.98
CA ASP A 296 7.03 -16.56 -16.91
C ASP A 296 8.20 -15.83 -17.62
N SER A 297 8.34 -14.51 -17.41
CA SER A 297 9.32 -13.65 -18.08
C SER A 297 9.88 -12.60 -17.11
N VAL A 298 10.31 -13.07 -15.93
CA VAL A 298 10.68 -12.24 -14.79
C VAL A 298 11.77 -11.22 -15.13
N ASP A 299 12.76 -11.58 -15.95
CA ASP A 299 13.85 -10.67 -16.30
C ASP A 299 13.35 -9.43 -17.07
N ALA A 300 12.53 -9.65 -18.10
CA ALA A 300 11.95 -8.57 -18.90
C ALA A 300 11.01 -7.70 -18.06
N TYR A 301 10.20 -8.31 -17.20
CA TYR A 301 9.24 -7.59 -16.36
C TYR A 301 9.89 -6.89 -15.16
N SER A 302 11.06 -7.35 -14.69
CA SER A 302 11.85 -6.65 -13.68
C SER A 302 12.35 -5.31 -14.20
N ALA A 303 12.85 -5.27 -15.45
CA ALA A 303 13.25 -4.02 -16.09
C ALA A 303 12.05 -3.05 -16.24
N LEU A 304 10.87 -3.56 -16.63
CA LEU A 304 9.67 -2.73 -16.76
C LEU A 304 9.10 -2.23 -15.43
N TYR A 305 9.29 -2.99 -14.35
CA TYR A 305 8.95 -2.57 -13.00
C TYR A 305 9.87 -1.44 -12.53
N ASN A 306 11.18 -1.58 -12.75
CA ASN A 306 12.15 -0.53 -12.45
C ASN A 306 11.89 0.74 -13.29
N ASN A 307 11.50 0.60 -14.56
CA ASN A 307 11.08 1.73 -15.39
C ASN A 307 9.85 2.44 -14.81
N ALA A 308 8.94 1.71 -14.16
CA ALA A 308 7.79 2.31 -13.50
C ALA A 308 8.21 3.06 -12.22
N ASP A 309 9.09 2.47 -11.40
CA ASP A 309 9.70 3.15 -10.25
C ASP A 309 10.37 4.47 -10.67
N GLU A 310 11.19 4.42 -11.71
CA GLU A 310 11.88 5.58 -12.26
C GLU A 310 10.87 6.62 -12.80
N LYS A 311 9.84 6.20 -13.52
CA LYS A 311 8.79 7.08 -14.03
C LYS A 311 8.07 7.82 -12.88
N ILE A 312 7.69 7.11 -11.82
CA ILE A 312 7.05 7.71 -10.65
C ILE A 312 8.03 8.69 -9.98
N GLY A 313 9.27 8.25 -9.72
CA GLY A 313 10.30 9.06 -9.09
C GLY A 313 10.71 10.34 -9.82
N ASN A 314 10.75 10.25 -11.15
CA ASN A 314 11.12 11.37 -12.00
C ASN A 314 9.99 12.38 -12.11
N GLU A 315 8.73 12.00 -11.94
CA GLU A 315 7.58 12.87 -12.26
C GLU A 315 6.73 13.26 -11.05
N VAL A 316 6.72 12.47 -9.98
CA VAL A 316 5.96 12.75 -8.77
C VAL A 316 6.84 13.47 -7.76
N ILE A 317 6.36 14.62 -7.29
CA ILE A 317 6.97 15.33 -6.15
C ILE A 317 6.45 14.69 -4.87
N SER A 318 5.13 14.53 -4.81
CA SER A 318 4.47 14.05 -3.60
C SER A 318 3.22 13.23 -3.87
N ILE A 319 2.98 12.27 -2.98
CA ILE A 319 1.80 11.41 -2.97
C ILE A 319 1.00 11.75 -1.73
N GLN A 320 -0.32 11.92 -1.87
CA GLN A 320 -1.30 12.09 -0.80
C GLN A 320 -2.29 10.91 -0.82
N LEU A 321 -2.40 10.18 0.29
CA LEU A 321 -3.39 9.11 0.46
C LEU A 321 -4.67 9.62 1.15
N ARG A 322 -5.76 9.67 0.39
CA ARG A 322 -7.08 10.07 0.85
C ARG A 322 -7.90 8.84 1.31
N ILE A 323 -8.27 8.78 2.60
CA ILE A 323 -9.11 7.71 3.18
C ILE A 323 -10.49 8.27 3.46
N THR A 324 -11.52 7.80 2.75
CA THR A 324 -12.92 8.18 2.98
C THR A 324 -13.72 7.01 3.53
N ALA A 325 -14.78 7.27 4.30
CA ALA A 325 -15.67 6.25 4.82
C ALA A 325 -17.12 6.57 4.45
N GLN A 326 -17.86 5.57 3.96
CA GLN A 326 -19.26 5.70 3.60
C GLN A 326 -20.08 4.55 4.19
N GLU A 327 -21.15 4.88 4.91
CA GLU A 327 -22.19 3.92 5.26
C GLU A 327 -23.02 3.56 4.02
N GLY A 328 -23.00 2.28 3.65
CA GLY A 328 -23.80 1.75 2.56
C GLY A 328 -25.15 1.24 3.06
N THR A 329 -26.22 1.60 2.36
CA THR A 329 -27.50 0.88 2.49
C THR A 329 -27.37 -0.39 1.66
N THR A 330 -27.60 -1.54 2.27
CA THR A 330 -27.85 -2.78 1.54
C THR A 330 -29.03 -2.53 0.60
N ASN A 331 -28.78 -2.28 -0.68
CA ASN A 331 -29.80 -2.50 -1.69
C ASN A 331 -30.01 -4.01 -1.75
N GLY A 332 -31.21 -4.45 -1.33
CA GLY A 332 -31.71 -5.78 -1.63
C GLY A 332 -31.94 -6.00 -3.12
#